data_AF-A0A1G7PAP4-F1
#
_entry.id   AF-A0A1G7PAP4-F1
#
_cell.length_a   1.000
_cell.length_b   1.000
_cell.length_c   1.000
_cell.angle_alpha   90.00
_cell.angle_beta   90.00
_cell.angle_gamma   90.00
#
_symmetry.space_group_name_H-M   'P 1'
#
loop_
_entity.id
_entity.type
_entity.pdbx_description
1 polymer ?
#
loop_
_entity_poly.entity_id
_entity_poly.type
_entity_poly.pdbx_seq_one_letter_code
_entity_poly.pdbx_strand_id
1 'polypeptide(L)'
;MLSTLDAQSAEKHDVARKSTFVSIALNTVLMALQIVIGVIAHSQALVADGVHSLADLVSDFVVLVANRHSGAKPDADHNYGHSRYETVASLFLGALLIAVGVGMLWRAGTRLAHLQDIPAVHLSALAVAVLVLVSKEALFRYMLREAQRVRSAMLIANAWHARSDAASSLVVAIGIIGSLAGVRLLDPIAAAIVGFMVARMGWTFGWDALQDLSDRALDDAATDDVRKLLMSTPGVRDVHELRTRKMGDFALVDAHILVDPLISVSEGHYIAESARSRVLTDSRVLDALIHVDPENDALARPPVNLPPRERVVAEVEAALAAQGEHAAAVNIHYLSTGLDVDVTLPASAPSAGESDAQRLAQLDLTGLKNRLGVRRLSISRVMDEGLPGAAATQPATERHDIV
;
A
#
# COMPACT_ATOMS: atom_id res chain seq x y z
N MET A 1 -25.64 24.33 1.43
CA MET A 1 -25.31 22.90 1.41
C MET A 1 -23.84 22.66 1.76
N LEU A 2 -22.89 23.41 1.19
CA LEU A 2 -21.48 23.41 1.64
C LEU A 2 -21.32 23.84 3.11
N SER A 3 -21.92 24.97 3.52
CA SER A 3 -21.84 25.48 4.91
C SER A 3 -22.40 24.51 5.98
N THR A 4 -23.38 23.69 5.63
CA THR A 4 -23.98 22.70 6.54
C THR A 4 -23.12 21.45 6.66
N LEU A 5 -22.39 21.07 5.61
CA LEU A 5 -21.44 19.96 5.63
C LEU A 5 -20.18 20.35 6.41
N ASP A 6 -19.68 21.58 6.23
CA ASP A 6 -18.54 22.12 6.96
C ASP A 6 -18.84 22.23 8.47
N ALA A 7 -20.04 22.69 8.83
CA ALA A 7 -20.49 22.76 10.22
C ALA A 7 -20.63 21.36 10.86
N GLN A 8 -21.15 20.38 10.12
CA GLN A 8 -21.24 18.98 10.59
C GLN A 8 -19.86 18.32 10.72
N SER A 9 -18.92 18.66 9.84
CA SER A 9 -17.54 18.19 9.93
C SER A 9 -16.84 18.77 11.16
N ALA A 10 -16.96 20.08 11.39
CA ALA A 10 -16.43 20.74 12.58
C ALA A 10 -17.01 20.18 13.89
N GLU A 11 -18.33 19.96 13.96
CA GLU A 11 -18.97 19.35 15.14
C GLU A 11 -18.44 17.92 15.40
N LYS A 12 -18.24 17.11 14.36
CA LYS A 12 -17.64 15.76 14.48
C LYS A 12 -16.22 15.82 15.03
N HIS A 13 -15.38 16.73 14.53
CA HIS A 13 -14.00 16.90 15.00
C HIS A 13 -13.94 17.35 16.47
N ASP A 14 -14.81 18.28 16.87
CA ASP A 14 -14.88 18.75 18.25
C ASP A 14 -15.36 17.66 19.21
N VAL A 15 -16.38 16.89 18.83
CA VAL A 15 -16.88 15.77 19.63
C VAL A 15 -15.81 14.67 19.74
N ALA A 16 -15.10 14.36 18.65
CA ALA A 16 -14.00 13.40 18.66
C ALA A 16 -12.91 13.84 19.63
N ARG A 17 -12.41 15.08 19.51
CA ARG A 17 -11.35 15.62 20.36
C ARG A 17 -11.74 15.65 21.84
N LYS A 18 -12.95 16.12 22.17
CA LYS A 18 -13.46 16.13 23.55
C LYS A 18 -13.58 14.73 24.12
N SER A 19 -14.17 13.80 23.36
CA SER A 19 -14.36 12.41 23.82
C SER A 19 -13.02 11.73 24.07
N THR A 20 -12.05 11.91 23.18
CA THR A 20 -10.69 11.37 23.35
C THR A 20 -10.01 11.95 24.59
N PHE A 21 -10.08 13.26 24.81
CA PHE A 21 -9.46 13.88 25.98
C PHE A 21 -10.09 13.41 27.30
N VAL A 22 -11.43 13.29 27.34
CA VAL A 22 -12.15 12.73 28.50
C VAL A 22 -11.74 11.28 28.76
N SER A 23 -11.64 10.47 27.70
CA SER A 23 -11.18 9.08 27.79
C SER A 23 -9.76 8.98 28.36
N ILE A 24 -8.79 9.71 27.79
CA ILE A 24 -7.39 9.72 28.23
C ILE A 24 -7.29 10.16 29.70
N ALA A 25 -7.96 11.25 30.07
CA ALA A 25 -7.92 11.76 31.45
C ALA A 25 -8.50 10.74 32.44
N LEU A 26 -9.66 10.15 32.12
CA LEU A 26 -10.29 9.15 32.98
C LEU A 26 -9.42 7.89 33.10
N ASN A 27 -8.97 7.33 31.99
CA ASN A 27 -8.14 6.12 31.98
C ASN A 27 -6.81 6.33 32.72
N THR A 28 -6.19 7.51 32.60
CA THR A 28 -4.97 7.83 33.34
C THR A 28 -5.21 7.84 34.86
N VAL A 29 -6.31 8.45 35.32
CA VAL A 29 -6.64 8.49 36.76
C VAL A 29 -6.99 7.10 37.28
N LEU A 30 -7.80 6.34 36.54
CA LEU A 30 -8.17 4.96 36.90
C LEU A 30 -6.94 4.06 36.97
N MET A 31 -6.07 4.10 35.95
CA MET A 31 -4.82 3.35 35.89
C MET A 31 -3.95 3.61 37.13
N ALA A 32 -3.74 4.88 37.50
CA ALA A 32 -2.95 5.24 38.67
C ALA A 32 -3.57 4.68 39.96
N LEU A 33 -4.88 4.79 40.11
CA LEU A 33 -5.60 4.26 41.27
C LEU A 33 -5.51 2.72 41.35
N GLN A 34 -5.66 2.03 40.22
CA GLN A 34 -5.58 0.57 40.13
C GLN A 34 -4.20 0.05 40.52
N ILE A 35 -3.13 0.66 40.01
CA ILE A 35 -1.76 0.25 40.32
C ILE A 35 -1.46 0.49 41.81
N VAL A 36 -1.73 1.69 42.32
CA VAL A 36 -1.43 2.07 43.71
C VAL A 36 -2.24 1.22 44.69
N ILE A 37 -3.56 1.16 44.54
CA ILE A 37 -4.42 0.40 45.45
C ILE A 37 -4.26 -1.10 45.25
N GLY A 38 -4.01 -1.58 44.03
CA GLY A 38 -3.73 -2.99 43.77
C GLY A 38 -2.51 -3.50 44.53
N VAL A 39 -1.42 -2.71 44.56
CA VAL A 39 -0.22 -3.04 45.33
C VAL A 39 -0.50 -3.04 46.83
N ILE A 40 -1.15 -1.98 47.35
CA ILE A 40 -1.48 -1.84 48.77
C ILE A 40 -2.46 -2.94 49.24
N ALA A 41 -3.42 -3.29 48.39
CA ALA A 41 -4.47 -4.28 48.68
C ALA A 41 -4.05 -5.71 48.35
N HIS A 42 -2.82 -5.92 47.89
CA HIS A 42 -2.25 -7.21 47.49
C HIS A 42 -3.00 -7.96 46.36
N SER A 43 -3.79 -7.25 45.55
CA SER A 43 -4.53 -7.82 44.41
C SER A 43 -3.69 -7.78 43.14
N GLN A 44 -3.34 -8.96 42.62
CA GLN A 44 -2.65 -9.07 41.35
C GLN A 44 -3.57 -8.75 40.18
N ALA A 45 -4.85 -9.11 40.26
CA ALA A 45 -5.81 -8.83 39.19
C ALA A 45 -5.98 -7.32 38.99
N LEU A 46 -6.06 -6.55 40.09
CA LEU A 46 -6.20 -5.09 40.01
C LEU A 46 -4.94 -4.43 39.44
N VAL A 47 -3.75 -4.88 39.85
CA VAL A 47 -2.49 -4.40 39.26
C VAL A 47 -2.40 -4.77 37.78
N ALA A 48 -2.79 -5.99 37.41
CA ALA A 48 -2.80 -6.46 36.04
C ALA A 48 -3.67 -5.60 35.13
N ASP A 49 -4.87 -5.25 35.58
CA ASP A 49 -5.78 -4.36 34.85
C ASP A 49 -5.21 -2.94 34.72
N GLY A 50 -4.58 -2.42 35.78
CA GLY A 50 -3.89 -1.13 35.72
C GLY A 50 -2.71 -1.12 34.76
N VAL A 51 -1.92 -2.20 34.71
CA VAL A 51 -0.81 -2.38 33.75
C VAL A 51 -1.31 -2.50 32.32
N HIS A 52 -2.44 -3.19 32.11
CA HIS A 52 -3.09 -3.23 30.80
C HIS A 52 -3.51 -1.84 30.33
N SER A 53 -4.19 -1.06 31.19
CA SER A 53 -4.58 0.32 30.83
C SER A 53 -3.37 1.27 30.64
N LEU A 54 -2.25 1.01 31.34
CA LEU A 54 -0.99 1.72 31.08
C LEU A 54 -0.43 1.36 29.69
N ALA A 55 -0.47 0.08 29.32
CA ALA A 55 -0.03 -0.41 28.02
C ALA A 55 -0.82 0.25 26.88
N ASP A 56 -2.14 0.40 27.04
CA ASP A 56 -2.99 1.08 26.05
C ASP A 56 -2.61 2.57 25.93
N LEU A 57 -2.39 3.26 27.06
CA LEU A 57 -1.98 4.67 27.06
C LEU A 57 -0.60 4.88 26.40
N VAL A 58 0.35 3.96 26.65
CA VAL A 58 1.67 3.99 26.01
C VAL A 58 1.54 3.73 24.51
N SER A 59 0.69 2.78 24.11
CA SER A 59 0.38 2.52 22.70
C SER A 59 -0.12 3.78 21.99
N ASP A 60 -1.12 4.46 22.55
CA ASP A 60 -1.66 5.70 22.00
C ASP A 60 -0.59 6.79 21.85
N PHE A 61 0.29 6.91 22.85
CA PHE A 61 1.38 7.87 22.81
C PHE A 61 2.43 7.53 21.74
N VAL A 62 2.82 6.26 21.63
CA VAL A 62 3.76 5.77 20.61
C VAL A 62 3.20 6.03 19.22
N VAL A 63 1.92 5.73 18.98
CA VAL A 63 1.23 6.01 17.72
C VAL A 63 1.24 7.51 17.42
N LEU A 64 0.95 8.36 18.40
CA LEU A 64 0.95 9.81 18.21
C LEU A 64 2.34 10.37 17.85
N VAL A 65 3.40 9.87 18.50
CA VAL A 65 4.78 10.26 18.20
C VAL A 65 5.23 9.71 16.84
N ALA A 66 4.87 8.47 16.53
CA ALA A 66 5.17 7.82 15.26
C ALA A 66 4.52 8.58 14.10
N ASN A 67 3.24 8.93 14.22
CA ASN A 67 2.49 9.68 13.20
C ASN A 67 3.13 11.06 12.92
N ARG A 68 3.66 11.71 13.96
CA ARG A 68 4.39 12.99 13.80
C ARG A 68 5.69 12.84 13.00
N HIS A 69 6.39 11.71 13.11
CA HIS A 69 7.63 11.45 12.37
C HIS A 69 7.38 10.79 11.01
N SER A 70 6.34 9.97 10.87
CA SER A 70 6.01 9.26 9.64
C SER A 70 5.50 10.19 8.54
N GLY A 71 4.84 11.29 8.91
CA GLY A 71 4.41 12.34 7.97
C GLY A 71 5.55 13.19 7.37
N ALA A 72 6.81 12.92 7.71
CA ALA A 72 7.94 13.62 7.11
C ALA A 72 8.12 13.24 5.63
N LYS A 73 8.29 14.25 4.78
CA LYS A 73 8.52 14.08 3.34
C LYS A 73 9.80 13.29 3.06
N PRO A 74 9.93 12.67 1.87
CA PRO A 74 11.18 12.06 1.44
C PRO A 74 12.39 12.99 1.58
N ASP A 75 13.51 12.45 2.04
CA ASP A 75 14.80 13.13 2.13
C ASP A 75 15.91 12.29 1.48
N ALA A 76 17.15 12.76 1.52
CA ALA A 76 18.28 12.11 0.85
C ALA A 76 18.59 10.71 1.38
N ASP A 77 18.29 10.43 2.65
CA ASP A 77 18.52 9.14 3.29
C ASP A 77 17.28 8.23 3.23
N HIS A 78 16.09 8.81 2.97
CA HIS A 78 14.80 8.13 2.89
C HIS A 78 14.00 8.57 1.64
N ASN A 79 14.36 8.02 0.48
CA ASN A 79 13.76 8.38 -0.82
C ASN A 79 12.24 8.11 -0.94
N TYR A 80 11.69 7.23 -0.11
CA TYR A 80 10.24 6.92 -0.06
C TYR A 80 9.53 7.56 1.14
N GLY A 81 10.21 8.40 1.91
CA GLY A 81 9.68 9.02 3.12
C GLY A 81 9.82 8.15 4.37
N HIS A 82 9.15 8.59 5.43
CA HIS A 82 9.35 8.10 6.80
C HIS A 82 8.24 7.16 7.29
N SER A 83 7.36 6.68 6.40
CA SER A 83 6.20 5.87 6.78
C SER A 83 6.56 4.58 7.53
N ARG A 84 7.76 4.01 7.31
CA ARG A 84 8.21 2.81 8.06
C ARG A 84 8.52 3.04 9.53
N TYR A 85 8.74 4.27 9.98
CA TYR A 85 8.97 4.54 11.40
C TYR A 85 7.77 4.14 12.26
N GLU A 86 6.57 4.22 11.70
CA GLU A 86 5.35 3.71 12.34
C GLU A 86 5.39 2.18 12.51
N THR A 87 5.77 1.45 11.48
CA THR A 87 5.94 -0.02 11.54
C THR A 87 6.97 -0.41 12.61
N VAL A 88 8.11 0.30 12.66
CA VAL A 88 9.16 0.05 13.67
C VAL A 88 8.64 0.34 15.08
N ALA A 89 7.90 1.44 15.27
CA ALA A 89 7.31 1.79 16.55
C ALA A 89 6.29 0.72 17.01
N SER A 90 5.45 0.22 16.10
CA SER A 90 4.49 -0.86 16.36
C SER A 90 5.18 -2.18 16.72
N LEU A 91 6.31 -2.51 16.09
CA LEU A 91 7.11 -3.69 16.43
C LEU A 91 7.69 -3.59 17.84
N PHE A 92 8.27 -2.44 18.19
CA PHE A 92 8.80 -2.18 19.53
C PHE A 92 7.71 -2.26 20.61
N LEU A 93 6.55 -1.65 20.34
CA LEU A 93 5.39 -1.71 21.22
C LEU A 93 4.91 -3.16 21.40
N GLY A 94 4.79 -3.93 20.31
CA GLY A 94 4.43 -5.34 20.37
C GLY A 94 5.38 -6.15 21.27
N ALA A 95 6.69 -5.96 21.12
CA ALA A 95 7.70 -6.59 21.97
C ALA A 95 7.57 -6.21 23.46
N LEU A 96 7.33 -4.93 23.75
CA LEU A 96 7.11 -4.44 25.11
C LEU A 96 5.86 -5.08 25.75
N LEU A 97 4.75 -5.14 25.02
CA LEU A 97 3.50 -5.74 25.48
C LEU A 97 3.65 -7.24 25.75
N ILE A 98 4.37 -7.97 24.88
CA ILE A 98 4.70 -9.38 25.12
C ILE A 98 5.52 -9.52 26.41
N ALA A 99 6.56 -8.71 26.59
CA ALA A 99 7.40 -8.77 27.80
C ALA A 99 6.59 -8.51 29.07
N VAL A 100 5.71 -7.51 29.05
CA VAL A 100 4.80 -7.18 30.16
C VAL A 100 3.83 -8.34 30.43
N GLY A 101 3.14 -8.84 29.40
CA GLY A 101 2.17 -9.93 29.53
C GLY A 101 2.80 -11.23 30.00
N VAL A 102 3.98 -11.60 29.49
CA VAL A 102 4.76 -12.76 29.96
C VAL A 102 5.19 -12.56 31.42
N GLY A 103 5.63 -11.35 31.80
CA GLY A 103 5.95 -11.03 33.20
C GLY A 103 4.76 -11.20 34.14
N MET A 104 3.56 -10.82 33.71
CA MET A 104 2.31 -11.02 34.46
C MET A 104 1.97 -12.50 34.60
N LEU A 105 2.06 -13.27 33.51
CA LEU A 105 1.82 -14.71 33.51
C LEU A 105 2.82 -15.45 34.41
N TRP A 106 4.10 -15.07 34.35
CA TRP A 106 5.14 -15.62 35.22
C TRP A 106 4.82 -15.36 36.70
N ARG A 107 4.49 -14.12 37.06
CA ARG A 107 4.10 -13.75 38.43
C ARG A 107 2.85 -14.49 38.90
N ALA A 108 1.83 -14.62 38.05
CA ALA A 108 0.65 -15.40 38.38
C ALA A 108 0.97 -16.88 38.58
N GLY A 109 1.77 -17.47 37.67
CA GLY A 109 2.21 -18.87 37.75
C GLY A 109 3.02 -19.19 39.00
N THR A 110 3.97 -18.32 39.37
CA THR A 110 4.75 -18.51 40.62
C THR A 110 3.90 -18.49 41.87
N ARG A 111 2.83 -17.67 41.92
CA ARG A 111 1.87 -17.66 43.04
C ARG A 111 0.94 -18.88 43.03
N LEU A 112 0.54 -19.35 41.85
CA LEU A 112 -0.21 -20.60 41.70
C LEU A 112 0.59 -21.81 42.20
N ALA A 113 1.92 -21.81 42.05
CA ALA A 113 2.78 -22.87 42.56
C ALA A 113 2.98 -22.82 44.09
N HIS A 114 2.85 -21.64 44.72
CA HIS A 114 3.02 -21.43 46.16
C HIS A 114 1.70 -20.98 46.83
N LEU A 115 0.71 -21.87 46.82
CA LEU A 115 -0.66 -21.60 47.28
C LEU A 115 -0.75 -21.14 48.75
N GLN A 116 0.22 -21.51 49.58
CA GLN A 116 0.21 -21.21 51.02
C GLN A 116 0.55 -19.74 51.33
N ASP A 117 1.17 -19.02 50.39
CA ASP A 117 1.66 -17.64 50.58
C ASP A 117 0.82 -16.60 49.84
N ILE A 118 -0.38 -16.94 49.37
CA ILE A 118 -1.26 -15.97 48.70
C ILE A 118 -1.86 -15.02 49.76
N PRO A 119 -1.45 -13.73 49.78
CA PRO A 119 -1.98 -12.77 50.73
C PRO A 119 -3.49 -12.60 50.53
N ALA A 120 -4.21 -12.36 51.63
CA ALA A 120 -5.62 -12.05 51.54
C ALA A 120 -5.79 -10.69 50.84
N VAL A 121 -6.60 -10.66 49.77
CA VAL A 121 -6.94 -9.42 49.08
C VAL A 121 -7.76 -8.53 50.02
N HIS A 122 -7.40 -7.25 50.12
CA HIS A 122 -8.15 -6.31 50.94
C HIS A 122 -9.43 -5.84 50.22
N LEU A 123 -10.47 -5.51 50.99
CA LEU A 123 -11.75 -5.00 50.46
C LEU A 123 -11.59 -3.71 49.63
N SER A 124 -10.53 -2.93 49.88
CA SER A 124 -10.17 -1.76 49.07
C SER A 124 -9.93 -2.10 47.60
N ALA A 125 -9.42 -3.29 47.27
CA ALA A 125 -9.26 -3.74 45.89
C ALA A 125 -10.63 -3.87 45.18
N LEU A 126 -11.63 -4.42 45.87
CA LEU A 126 -12.97 -4.56 45.32
C LEU A 126 -13.63 -3.19 45.10
N ALA A 127 -13.50 -2.28 46.05
CA ALA A 127 -14.04 -0.93 45.93
C ALA A 127 -13.48 -0.21 44.68
N VAL A 128 -12.17 -0.32 44.44
CA VAL A 128 -11.54 0.25 43.24
C VAL A 128 -11.92 -0.51 41.98
N ALA A 129 -11.97 -1.84 41.99
CA ALA A 129 -12.36 -2.62 40.81
C ALA A 129 -13.79 -2.30 40.36
N VAL A 130 -14.72 -2.15 41.31
CA VAL A 130 -16.11 -1.73 41.02
C VAL A 130 -16.14 -0.29 40.51
N LEU A 131 -15.37 0.62 41.12
CA LEU A 131 -15.25 1.99 40.64
C LEU A 131 -14.77 2.04 39.18
N VAL A 132 -13.70 1.31 38.85
CA VAL A 132 -13.14 1.21 37.50
C VAL A 132 -14.17 0.66 36.53
N LEU A 133 -14.84 -0.45 36.87
CA LEU A 133 -15.84 -1.09 36.01
C LEU A 133 -17.00 -0.12 35.71
N VAL A 134 -17.52 0.55 36.74
CA VAL A 134 -18.61 1.53 36.60
C VAL A 134 -18.14 2.74 35.79
N SER A 135 -16.93 3.24 36.03
CA SER A 135 -16.35 4.38 35.30
C SER A 135 -16.12 4.04 33.82
N LYS A 136 -15.59 2.87 33.48
CA LYS A 136 -15.39 2.43 32.09
C LYS A 136 -16.72 2.18 31.37
N GLU A 137 -17.71 1.59 32.03
CA GLU A 137 -19.06 1.43 31.47
C GLU A 137 -19.75 2.80 31.27
N ALA A 138 -19.56 3.75 32.19
CA ALA A 138 -20.06 5.11 32.04
C ALA A 138 -19.38 5.85 30.87
N LEU A 139 -18.06 5.68 30.72
CA LEU A 139 -17.30 6.22 29.59
C LEU A 139 -17.79 5.65 28.25
N PHE A 140 -17.99 4.33 28.17
CA PHE A 140 -18.58 3.67 27.00
C PHE A 140 -19.93 4.29 26.63
N ARG A 141 -20.85 4.42 27.60
CA ARG A 141 -22.18 5.00 27.36
C ARG A 141 -22.10 6.46 26.92
N TYR A 142 -21.19 7.23 27.49
CA TYR A 142 -20.93 8.60 27.07
C TYR A 142 -20.44 8.66 25.61
N MET A 143 -19.37 7.92 25.29
CA MET A 143 -18.80 7.89 23.95
C MET A 143 -19.80 7.40 22.91
N LEU A 144 -20.59 6.37 23.22
CA LEU A 144 -21.58 5.83 22.29
C LEU A 144 -22.70 6.84 22.01
N ARG A 145 -23.18 7.56 23.03
CA ARG A 145 -24.21 8.60 22.85
C ARG A 145 -23.71 9.73 21.96
N GLU A 146 -22.51 10.24 22.21
CA GLU A 146 -21.92 11.31 21.40
C GLU A 146 -21.63 10.83 19.97
N ALA A 147 -21.13 9.60 19.80
CA ALA A 147 -20.87 9.01 18.50
C ALA A 147 -22.14 8.84 17.65
N GLN A 148 -23.24 8.40 18.26
CA GLN A 148 -24.55 8.28 17.62
C GLN A 148 -25.14 9.66 17.27
N ARG A 149 -24.98 10.65 18.16
CA ARG A 149 -25.43 12.02 17.93
C ARG A 149 -24.81 12.61 16.67
N VAL A 150 -23.51 12.44 16.47
CA VAL A 150 -22.81 12.95 15.27
C VAL A 150 -22.81 11.96 14.09
N ARG A 151 -23.51 10.82 14.21
CA ARG A 151 -23.62 9.76 13.20
C ARG A 151 -22.26 9.34 12.63
N SER A 152 -21.26 9.17 13.49
CA SER A 152 -19.90 8.77 13.10
C SER A 152 -19.67 7.28 13.38
N ALA A 153 -19.55 6.48 12.33
CA ALA A 153 -19.23 5.06 12.44
C ALA A 153 -17.87 4.83 13.14
N MET A 154 -16.89 5.69 12.87
CA MET A 154 -15.57 5.64 13.50
C MET A 154 -15.64 5.88 15.01
N LEU A 155 -16.42 6.88 15.46
CA LEU A 155 -16.58 7.12 16.90
C LEU A 155 -17.40 6.01 17.59
N ILE A 156 -18.33 5.38 16.87
CA ILE A 156 -19.05 4.21 17.38
C ILE A 156 -18.08 3.05 17.58
N ALA A 157 -17.18 2.78 16.63
CA ALA A 157 -16.15 1.77 16.75
C ALA A 157 -15.23 2.03 17.97
N ASN A 158 -14.81 3.29 18.16
CA ASN A 158 -14.01 3.68 19.33
C ASN A 158 -14.76 3.45 20.67
N ALA A 159 -16.07 3.72 20.71
CA ALA A 159 -16.87 3.41 21.89
C ALA A 159 -16.90 1.90 22.18
N TRP A 160 -17.05 1.06 21.15
CA TRP A 160 -17.00 -0.40 21.33
C TRP A 160 -15.64 -0.92 21.78
N HIS A 161 -14.55 -0.27 21.37
CA HIS A 161 -13.22 -0.56 21.88
C HIS A 161 -13.14 -0.31 23.40
N ALA A 162 -13.58 0.87 23.88
CA ALA A 162 -13.64 1.18 25.32
C ALA A 162 -14.52 0.19 26.11
N ARG A 163 -15.53 -0.42 25.47
CA ARG A 163 -16.34 -1.47 26.10
C ARG A 163 -15.57 -2.78 26.30
N SER A 164 -14.67 -3.12 25.37
CA SER A 164 -13.77 -4.27 25.53
C SER A 164 -12.93 -4.13 26.80
N ASP A 165 -12.44 -2.92 27.08
CA ASP A 165 -11.66 -2.65 28.29
C ASP A 165 -12.49 -2.80 29.56
N ALA A 166 -13.77 -2.38 29.52
CA ALA A 166 -14.70 -2.60 30.62
C ALA A 166 -14.96 -4.10 30.86
N ALA A 167 -15.02 -4.91 29.80
CA ALA A 167 -15.17 -6.36 29.90
C ALA A 167 -13.94 -7.02 30.54
N SER A 168 -12.72 -6.54 30.25
CA SER A 168 -11.50 -6.97 30.95
C SER A 168 -11.55 -6.62 32.44
N SER A 169 -11.93 -5.39 32.79
CA SER A 169 -12.10 -4.98 34.19
C SER A 169 -13.19 -5.77 34.93
N LEU A 170 -14.19 -6.30 34.22
CA LEU A 170 -15.19 -7.19 34.82
C LEU A 170 -14.57 -8.53 35.25
N VAL A 171 -13.67 -9.11 34.45
CA VAL A 171 -12.93 -10.34 34.81
C VAL A 171 -12.16 -10.13 36.11
N VAL A 172 -11.54 -8.95 36.25
CA VAL A 172 -10.78 -8.55 37.44
C VAL A 172 -11.69 -8.41 38.66
N ALA A 173 -12.83 -7.73 38.52
CA ALA A 173 -13.81 -7.59 39.60
C ALA A 173 -14.32 -8.97 40.08
N ILE A 174 -14.65 -9.87 39.16
CA ILE A 174 -15.08 -11.25 39.48
C ILE A 174 -13.96 -12.01 40.21
N GLY A 175 -12.71 -11.90 39.75
CA GLY A 175 -11.55 -12.53 40.39
C GLY A 175 -11.36 -12.07 41.85
N ILE A 176 -11.49 -10.76 42.09
CA ILE A 176 -11.39 -10.16 43.43
C ILE A 176 -12.55 -10.60 44.33
N ILE A 177 -13.80 -10.58 43.82
CA ILE A 177 -14.98 -11.05 44.57
C ILE A 177 -14.77 -12.51 45.00
N GLY A 178 -14.33 -13.36 44.06
CA GLY A 178 -14.07 -14.76 44.33
C GLY A 178 -12.95 -14.99 45.37
N SER A 179 -11.90 -14.18 45.31
CA SER A 179 -10.83 -14.18 46.32
C SER A 179 -11.33 -13.77 47.71
N LEU A 180 -12.19 -12.74 47.78
CA LEU A 180 -12.81 -12.30 49.04
C LEU A 180 -13.83 -13.31 49.60
N ALA A 181 -14.48 -14.08 48.73
CA ALA A 181 -15.38 -15.18 49.12
C ALA A 181 -14.65 -16.43 49.65
N GLY A 182 -13.31 -16.40 49.74
CA GLY A 182 -12.48 -17.45 50.32
C GLY A 182 -11.65 -18.25 49.30
N VAL A 183 -11.90 -18.08 47.99
CA VAL A 183 -11.15 -18.78 46.94
C VAL A 183 -10.01 -17.88 46.44
N ARG A 184 -8.95 -17.76 47.25
CA ARG A 184 -7.80 -16.86 47.03
C ARG A 184 -7.11 -17.02 45.66
N LEU A 185 -7.27 -18.18 45.02
CA LEU A 185 -6.72 -18.49 43.70
C LEU A 185 -7.33 -17.64 42.57
N LEU A 186 -8.55 -17.14 42.75
CA LEU A 186 -9.28 -16.45 41.69
C LEU A 186 -8.66 -15.09 41.32
N ASP A 187 -7.97 -14.41 42.24
CA ASP A 187 -7.26 -13.16 41.93
C ASP A 187 -6.02 -13.40 41.03
N PRO A 188 -5.09 -14.32 41.36
CA PRO A 188 -4.02 -14.71 40.44
C PRO A 188 -4.50 -15.27 39.10
N ILE A 189 -5.61 -16.03 39.06
CA ILE A 189 -6.20 -16.52 37.80
C ILE A 189 -6.69 -15.34 36.96
N ALA A 190 -7.42 -14.39 37.55
CA ALA A 190 -7.87 -13.20 36.82
C ALA A 190 -6.68 -12.37 36.31
N ALA A 191 -5.62 -12.22 37.12
CA ALA A 191 -4.38 -11.58 36.69
C ALA A 191 -3.72 -12.31 35.51
N ALA A 192 -3.71 -13.65 35.52
CA ALA A 192 -3.18 -14.45 34.42
C ALA A 192 -4.00 -14.28 33.13
N ILE A 193 -5.33 -14.24 33.23
CA ILE A 193 -6.22 -14.00 32.08
C ILE A 193 -5.90 -12.65 31.43
N VAL A 194 -5.81 -11.59 32.24
CA VAL A 194 -5.45 -10.25 31.73
C VAL A 194 -4.03 -10.26 31.15
N GLY A 195 -3.06 -10.90 31.80
CA GLY A 195 -1.69 -11.04 31.29
C GLY A 195 -1.62 -11.75 29.94
N PHE A 196 -2.43 -12.79 29.74
CA PHE A 196 -2.57 -13.47 28.46
C PHE A 196 -3.19 -12.56 27.39
N MET A 197 -4.21 -11.77 27.73
CA MET A 197 -4.82 -10.80 26.80
C MET A 197 -3.79 -9.76 26.33
N VAL A 198 -3.00 -9.20 27.25
CA VAL A 198 -1.93 -8.23 26.94
C VAL A 198 -0.84 -8.88 26.07
N ALA A 199 -0.37 -10.08 26.42
CA ALA A 199 0.63 -10.80 25.63
C ALA A 199 0.13 -11.10 24.21
N ARG A 200 -1.13 -11.52 24.06
CA ARG A 200 -1.76 -11.78 22.76
C ARG A 200 -1.86 -10.50 21.93
N MET A 201 -2.24 -9.38 22.54
CA MET A 201 -2.28 -8.08 21.87
C MET A 201 -0.89 -7.69 21.35
N GLY A 202 0.14 -7.81 22.20
CA GLY A 202 1.52 -7.58 21.82
C GLY A 202 1.99 -8.48 20.68
N TRP A 203 1.60 -9.77 20.70
CA TRP A 203 1.89 -10.71 19.62
C TRP A 203 1.25 -10.28 18.30
N THR A 204 -0.03 -9.91 18.30
CA THR A 204 -0.71 -9.45 17.09
C THR A 204 -0.04 -8.21 16.51
N PHE A 205 0.21 -7.17 17.32
CA PHE A 205 0.89 -5.95 16.86
C PHE A 205 2.31 -6.22 16.35
N GLY A 206 3.08 -7.01 17.10
CA GLY A 206 4.44 -7.36 16.70
C GLY A 206 4.48 -8.18 15.41
N TRP A 207 3.55 -9.13 15.26
CA TRP A 207 3.46 -9.96 14.05
C TRP A 207 3.03 -9.16 12.84
N ASP A 208 2.01 -8.30 12.95
CA ASP A 208 1.57 -7.45 11.85
C ASP A 208 2.67 -6.46 11.43
N ALA A 209 3.36 -5.85 12.40
CA ALA A 209 4.50 -4.97 12.11
C ALA A 209 5.67 -5.72 11.44
N LEU A 210 5.96 -6.94 11.88
CA LEU A 210 7.00 -7.78 11.26
C LEU A 210 6.64 -8.14 9.82
N GLN A 211 5.37 -8.49 9.56
CA GLN A 211 4.87 -8.78 8.22
C GLN A 211 4.99 -7.55 7.32
N ASP A 212 4.54 -6.39 7.79
CA ASP A 212 4.65 -5.13 7.06
C ASP A 212 6.12 -4.75 6.78
N LEU A 213 7.05 -5.06 7.69
CA LEU A 213 8.49 -4.89 7.46
C LEU A 213 9.02 -5.84 6.38
N SER A 214 8.44 -7.03 6.21
CA SER A 214 8.75 -8.01 5.17
C SER A 214 8.01 -7.80 3.85
N ASP A 215 7.57 -6.58 3.56
CA ASP A 215 6.84 -6.20 2.34
C ASP A 215 5.51 -6.96 2.15
N ARG A 216 4.72 -7.05 3.21
CA ARG A 216 3.35 -7.58 3.14
C ARG A 216 2.55 -6.86 2.05
N ALA A 217 1.87 -7.64 1.22
CA ALA A 217 0.95 -7.13 0.21
C ALA A 217 -0.28 -6.47 0.83
N LEU A 218 -0.95 -5.65 0.03
CA LEU A 218 -2.33 -5.26 0.30
C LEU A 218 -3.24 -6.49 0.34
N ASP A 219 -4.40 -6.36 0.98
CA ASP A 219 -5.40 -7.43 0.92
C ASP A 219 -5.94 -7.61 -0.50
N ASP A 220 -6.58 -8.76 -0.75
CA ASP A 220 -7.04 -9.13 -2.09
C ASP A 220 -8.04 -8.11 -2.65
N ALA A 221 -8.91 -7.56 -1.79
CA ALA A 221 -9.89 -6.56 -2.19
C ALA A 221 -9.24 -5.25 -2.64
N ALA A 222 -8.27 -4.73 -1.89
CA ALA A 222 -7.52 -3.53 -2.26
C ALA A 222 -6.66 -3.75 -3.50
N THR A 223 -6.04 -4.93 -3.62
CA THR A 223 -5.27 -5.30 -4.81
C THR A 223 -6.16 -5.36 -6.06
N ASP A 224 -7.38 -5.89 -5.94
CA ASP A 224 -8.37 -5.93 -7.02
C ASP A 224 -8.86 -4.53 -7.41
N ASP A 225 -9.01 -3.62 -6.44
CA ASP A 225 -9.36 -2.22 -6.74
C ASP A 225 -8.27 -1.54 -7.57
N VAL A 226 -6.99 -1.71 -7.20
CA VAL A 226 -5.84 -1.19 -7.96
C VAL A 226 -5.81 -1.80 -9.36
N ARG A 227 -6.04 -3.11 -9.49
CA ARG A 227 -6.13 -3.78 -10.80
C ARG A 227 -7.23 -3.18 -11.67
N LYS A 228 -8.43 -2.92 -11.12
CA LYS A 228 -9.53 -2.30 -11.86
C LYS A 228 -9.18 -0.89 -12.32
N LEU A 229 -8.48 -0.11 -11.50
CA LEU A 229 -8.01 1.23 -11.88
C LEU A 229 -7.06 1.15 -13.07
N LEU A 230 -6.08 0.25 -13.04
CA LEU A 230 -5.16 0.02 -14.15
C LEU A 230 -5.89 -0.41 -15.43
N MET A 231 -6.74 -1.44 -15.34
CA MET A 231 -7.54 -1.95 -16.47
C MET A 231 -8.54 -0.94 -17.04
N SER A 232 -8.92 0.08 -16.28
CA SER A 232 -9.79 1.17 -16.75
C SER A 232 -9.07 2.19 -17.63
N THR A 233 -7.74 2.08 -17.77
CA THR A 233 -6.93 3.02 -18.54
C THR A 233 -7.02 2.67 -20.03
N PRO A 234 -7.44 3.61 -20.89
CA PRO A 234 -7.44 3.39 -22.34
C PRO A 234 -6.03 3.01 -22.85
N GLY A 235 -5.96 1.98 -23.69
CA GLY A 235 -4.69 1.45 -24.21
C GLY A 235 -4.11 0.29 -23.40
N VAL A 236 -4.54 0.09 -22.15
CA VAL A 236 -4.18 -1.09 -21.35
C VAL A 236 -5.05 -2.28 -21.79
N ARG A 237 -4.40 -3.36 -22.23
CA ARG A 237 -5.03 -4.60 -22.68
C ARG A 237 -5.16 -5.62 -21.56
N ASP A 238 -4.13 -5.68 -20.71
CA ASP A 238 -4.05 -6.59 -19.57
C ASP A 238 -3.09 -6.01 -18.52
N VAL A 239 -3.14 -6.57 -17.32
CA VAL A 239 -2.26 -6.24 -16.20
C VAL A 239 -1.73 -7.53 -15.60
N HIS A 240 -0.42 -7.70 -15.60
CA HIS A 240 0.26 -8.83 -14.96
C HIS A 240 1.34 -8.34 -13.99
N GLU A 241 1.87 -9.28 -13.21
CA GLU A 241 2.86 -9.00 -12.16
C GLU A 241 2.52 -7.82 -11.23
N LEU A 242 1.22 -7.64 -10.90
CA LEU A 242 0.79 -6.64 -9.94
C LEU A 242 1.27 -7.01 -8.54
N ARG A 243 2.30 -6.31 -8.07
CA ARG A 243 2.88 -6.45 -6.74
C ARG A 243 2.55 -5.21 -5.93
N THR A 244 2.12 -5.42 -4.70
CA THR A 244 1.86 -4.34 -3.75
C THR A 244 2.69 -4.60 -2.50
N ARG A 245 3.16 -3.54 -1.86
CA ARG A 245 3.85 -3.62 -0.57
C ARG A 245 3.37 -2.49 0.33
N LYS A 246 2.97 -2.83 1.55
CA LYS A 246 2.53 -1.86 2.55
C LYS A 246 3.70 -1.02 3.07
N MET A 247 3.41 0.25 3.33
CA MET A 247 4.29 1.23 3.98
C MET A 247 3.47 2.07 4.96
N GLY A 248 3.32 1.57 6.19
CA GLY A 248 2.36 2.13 7.15
C GLY A 248 0.93 1.99 6.64
N ASP A 249 0.18 3.09 6.63
CA ASP A 249 -1.17 3.17 6.07
C ASP A 249 -1.23 3.22 4.53
N PHE A 250 -0.07 3.35 3.87
CA PHE A 250 0.00 3.45 2.42
C PHE A 250 0.54 2.17 1.76
N ALA A 251 0.54 2.13 0.44
CA ALA A 251 1.16 1.08 -0.35
C ALA A 251 1.96 1.64 -1.52
N LEU A 252 3.04 0.95 -1.87
CA LEU A 252 3.72 1.08 -3.15
C LEU A 252 3.21 -0.01 -4.09
N VAL A 253 3.03 0.34 -5.35
CA VAL A 253 2.51 -0.55 -6.40
C VAL A 253 3.55 -0.71 -7.49
N ASP A 254 3.89 -1.94 -7.85
CA ASP A 254 4.65 -2.25 -9.06
C ASP A 254 3.72 -3.07 -9.97
N ALA A 255 3.55 -2.66 -11.22
CA ALA A 255 2.66 -3.35 -12.15
C ALA A 255 3.20 -3.34 -13.58
N HIS A 256 2.95 -4.42 -14.31
CA HIS A 256 3.18 -4.48 -15.75
C HIS A 256 1.84 -4.30 -16.46
N ILE A 257 1.80 -3.39 -17.42
CA ILE A 257 0.64 -3.19 -18.30
C ILE A 257 0.98 -3.70 -19.70
N LEU A 258 0.06 -4.47 -20.27
CA LEU A 258 0.16 -4.91 -21.66
C LEU A 258 -0.46 -3.83 -22.57
N VAL A 259 0.30 -3.37 -23.55
CA VAL A 259 -0.17 -2.40 -24.55
C VAL A 259 -0.12 -2.99 -25.96
N ASP A 260 -0.50 -2.22 -26.98
CA ASP A 260 -0.28 -2.68 -28.36
C ASP A 260 1.22 -2.70 -28.70
N PRO A 261 1.76 -3.79 -29.28
CA PRO A 261 3.19 -3.92 -29.51
C PRO A 261 3.76 -3.00 -30.60
N LEU A 262 2.91 -2.42 -31.46
CA LEU A 262 3.33 -1.63 -32.62
C LEU A 262 3.17 -0.12 -32.40
N ILE A 263 2.81 0.31 -31.20
CA ILE A 263 2.76 1.73 -30.85
C ILE A 263 4.16 2.29 -30.60
N SER A 264 4.27 3.61 -30.66
CA SER A 264 5.51 4.29 -30.32
C SER A 264 5.85 4.16 -28.83
N VAL A 265 7.14 4.20 -28.48
CA VAL A 265 7.58 4.26 -27.08
C VAL A 265 6.97 5.46 -26.34
N SER A 266 6.80 6.59 -27.04
CA SER A 266 6.13 7.77 -26.48
C SER A 266 4.66 7.53 -26.13
N GLU A 267 3.93 6.80 -26.98
CA GLU A 267 2.53 6.46 -26.71
C GLU A 267 2.41 5.43 -25.59
N GLY A 268 3.28 4.40 -25.58
CA GLY A 268 3.37 3.46 -24.47
C GLY A 268 3.67 4.16 -23.13
N HIS A 269 4.61 5.10 -23.12
CA HIS A 269 4.91 5.92 -21.94
C HIS A 269 3.71 6.76 -21.49
N TYR A 270 2.98 7.38 -22.43
CA TYR A 270 1.76 8.12 -22.12
C TYR A 270 0.68 7.25 -21.49
N ILE A 271 0.50 6.01 -21.98
CA ILE A 271 -0.45 5.05 -21.39
C ILE A 271 -0.01 4.67 -19.97
N ALA A 272 1.28 4.41 -19.74
CA ALA A 272 1.81 4.12 -18.40
C ALA A 272 1.61 5.29 -17.41
N GLU A 273 1.91 6.53 -17.80
CA GLU A 273 1.68 7.70 -16.95
C GLU A 273 0.19 7.93 -16.69
N SER A 274 -0.67 7.67 -17.68
CA SER A 274 -2.12 7.71 -17.52
C SER A 274 -2.62 6.66 -16.52
N ALA A 275 -2.09 5.44 -16.58
CA ALA A 275 -2.40 4.36 -15.66
C ALA A 275 -1.91 4.66 -14.24
N ARG A 276 -0.66 5.16 -14.12
CA ARG A 276 -0.07 5.62 -12.86
C ARG A 276 -0.93 6.71 -12.22
N SER A 277 -1.29 7.74 -12.97
CA SER A 277 -2.13 8.83 -12.48
C SER A 277 -3.51 8.35 -11.99
N ARG A 278 -4.09 7.31 -12.61
CA ARG A 278 -5.36 6.72 -12.16
C ARG A 278 -5.20 5.94 -10.86
N VAL A 279 -4.15 5.14 -10.74
CA VAL A 279 -3.87 4.39 -9.50
C VAL A 279 -3.64 5.34 -8.33
N LEU A 280 -2.96 6.46 -8.55
CA LEU A 280 -2.73 7.50 -7.54
C LEU A 280 -4.01 8.25 -7.09
N THR A 281 -5.16 8.00 -7.72
CA THR A 281 -6.46 8.49 -7.19
C THR A 281 -6.95 7.68 -6.00
N ASP A 282 -6.44 6.46 -5.82
CA ASP A 282 -6.65 5.67 -4.61
C ASP A 282 -5.77 6.24 -3.48
N SER A 283 -6.41 6.75 -2.42
CA SER A 283 -5.73 7.36 -1.29
C SER A 283 -4.80 6.39 -0.52
N ARG A 284 -4.93 5.08 -0.74
CA ARG A 284 -4.06 4.07 -0.16
C ARG A 284 -2.71 3.99 -0.89
N VAL A 285 -2.62 4.42 -2.15
CA VAL A 285 -1.39 4.29 -2.95
C VAL A 285 -0.52 5.52 -2.81
N LEU A 286 0.70 5.32 -2.28
CA LEU A 286 1.70 6.38 -2.14
C LEU A 286 2.39 6.66 -3.47
N ASP A 287 2.80 5.60 -4.17
CA ASP A 287 3.44 5.67 -5.47
C ASP A 287 3.21 4.38 -6.26
N ALA A 288 3.32 4.47 -7.58
CA ALA A 288 3.22 3.35 -8.48
C ALA A 288 4.29 3.39 -9.58
N LEU A 289 4.98 2.27 -9.79
CA LEU A 289 5.85 2.02 -10.93
C LEU A 289 5.10 1.17 -11.96
N ILE A 290 4.90 1.72 -13.15
CA ILE A 290 4.19 1.05 -14.23
C ILE A 290 5.17 0.70 -15.35
N HIS A 291 5.41 -0.60 -15.54
CA HIS A 291 6.19 -1.12 -16.65
C HIS A 291 5.30 -1.36 -17.87
N VAL A 292 5.79 -1.05 -19.06
CA VAL A 292 5.05 -1.21 -20.32
C VAL A 292 5.58 -2.43 -21.05
N ASP A 293 4.72 -3.42 -21.22
CA ASP A 293 5.02 -4.64 -21.95
C ASP A 293 4.29 -4.67 -23.31
N PRO A 294 5.00 -4.99 -24.41
CA PRO A 294 4.38 -5.20 -25.71
C PRO A 294 3.73 -6.59 -25.83
N GLU A 295 4.20 -7.56 -25.06
CA GLU A 295 3.75 -8.95 -25.01
C GLU A 295 3.77 -9.47 -23.57
N ASN A 296 2.91 -10.43 -23.24
CA ASN A 296 2.88 -11.00 -21.89
C ASN A 296 4.12 -11.87 -21.64
N ASP A 297 5.05 -11.36 -20.83
CA ASP A 297 6.34 -11.97 -20.49
C ASP A 297 6.23 -13.22 -19.58
N ALA A 298 5.11 -13.41 -18.89
CA ALA A 298 4.82 -14.64 -18.17
C ALA A 298 4.57 -15.84 -19.11
N LEU A 299 4.16 -15.57 -20.36
CA LEU A 299 3.91 -16.56 -21.40
C LEU A 299 5.04 -16.61 -22.45
N ALA A 300 5.66 -15.47 -22.72
CA ALA A 300 6.60 -15.27 -23.80
C ALA A 300 8.02 -15.02 -23.27
N ARG A 301 9.03 -15.68 -23.86
CA ARG A 301 10.43 -15.45 -23.48
C ARG A 301 10.93 -14.12 -24.07
N PRO A 302 11.69 -13.32 -23.30
CA PRO A 302 12.30 -12.10 -23.82
C PRO A 302 13.21 -12.39 -25.03
N PRO A 303 13.16 -11.60 -26.11
CA PRO A 303 13.94 -11.83 -27.31
C PRO A 303 15.39 -11.32 -27.17
N VAL A 304 16.20 -11.96 -26.30
CA VAL A 304 17.58 -11.52 -25.98
C VAL A 304 18.61 -11.87 -27.07
N ASN A 305 18.25 -12.71 -28.05
CA ASN A 305 19.16 -13.20 -29.10
C ASN A 305 18.85 -12.63 -30.50
N LEU A 306 18.06 -11.57 -30.61
CA LEU A 306 17.77 -10.93 -31.89
C LEU A 306 18.90 -9.94 -32.29
N PRO A 307 19.13 -9.73 -33.60
CA PRO A 307 20.13 -8.76 -34.08
C PRO A 307 19.88 -7.35 -33.50
N PRO A 308 20.92 -6.65 -33.03
CA PRO A 308 20.76 -5.29 -32.52
C PRO A 308 20.42 -4.32 -33.65
N ARG A 309 19.79 -3.20 -33.29
CA ARG A 309 19.34 -2.14 -34.22
C ARG A 309 20.42 -1.74 -35.22
N GLU A 310 21.64 -1.53 -34.76
CA GLU A 310 22.78 -1.10 -35.60
C GLU A 310 23.03 -2.07 -36.76
N ARG A 311 23.00 -3.38 -36.50
CA ARG A 311 23.17 -4.40 -37.52
C ARG A 311 21.98 -4.44 -38.48
N VAL A 312 20.76 -4.34 -37.96
CA VAL A 312 19.54 -4.34 -38.77
C VAL A 312 19.53 -3.15 -39.74
N VAL A 313 19.79 -1.94 -39.22
CA VAL A 313 19.82 -0.71 -40.02
C VAL A 313 20.94 -0.76 -41.05
N ALA A 314 22.14 -1.20 -40.69
CA ALA A 314 23.26 -1.28 -41.63
C ALA A 314 22.97 -2.21 -42.83
N GLU A 315 22.36 -3.37 -42.59
CA GLU A 315 21.98 -4.32 -43.65
C GLU A 315 20.83 -3.79 -44.51
N VAL A 316 19.85 -3.11 -43.91
CA VAL A 316 18.75 -2.46 -44.65
C VAL A 316 19.31 -1.36 -45.56
N GLU A 317 20.15 -0.46 -45.03
CA GLU A 317 20.76 0.61 -45.81
C GLU A 317 21.67 0.08 -46.91
N ALA A 318 22.48 -0.95 -46.63
CA ALA A 318 23.31 -1.59 -47.65
C ALA A 318 22.47 -2.21 -48.79
N ALA A 319 21.33 -2.81 -48.47
CA ALA A 319 20.42 -3.38 -49.46
C ALA A 319 19.70 -2.30 -50.29
N LEU A 320 19.33 -1.18 -49.68
CA LEU A 320 18.70 -0.04 -50.38
C LEU A 320 19.71 0.71 -51.25
N ALA A 321 20.92 0.97 -50.74
CA ALA A 321 21.98 1.66 -51.45
C ALA A 321 22.40 0.94 -52.74
N ALA A 322 22.35 -0.40 -52.75
CA ALA A 322 22.59 -1.21 -53.95
C ALA A 322 21.61 -0.91 -55.10
N GLN A 323 20.45 -0.32 -54.80
CA GLN A 323 19.41 0.08 -55.74
C GLN A 323 19.27 1.61 -55.86
N GLY A 324 20.21 2.38 -55.29
CA GLY A 324 20.17 3.85 -55.31
C GLY A 324 19.10 4.48 -54.42
N GLU A 325 18.51 3.71 -53.50
CA GLU A 325 17.52 4.16 -52.53
C GLU A 325 18.14 4.29 -51.13
N HIS A 326 17.46 4.99 -50.22
CA HIS A 326 17.84 5.07 -48.80
C HIS A 326 16.58 5.02 -47.94
N ALA A 327 16.71 4.59 -46.68
CA ALA A 327 15.57 4.59 -45.78
C ALA A 327 15.33 6.00 -45.22
N ALA A 328 14.08 6.46 -45.29
CA ALA A 328 13.63 7.63 -44.53
C ALA A 328 13.42 7.27 -43.05
N ALA A 329 12.93 6.06 -42.77
CA ALA A 329 12.81 5.53 -41.41
C ALA A 329 12.93 4.00 -41.39
N VAL A 330 13.47 3.48 -40.28
CA VAL A 330 13.53 2.04 -39.97
C VAL A 330 13.01 1.81 -38.56
N ASN A 331 11.80 1.23 -38.48
CA ASN A 331 11.16 0.82 -37.24
C ASN A 331 11.38 -0.68 -37.04
N ILE A 332 11.75 -1.05 -35.81
CA ILE A 332 12.14 -2.42 -35.47
C ILE A 332 11.31 -2.84 -34.27
N HIS A 333 10.65 -3.98 -34.39
CA HIS A 333 9.80 -4.55 -33.34
C HIS A 333 10.42 -5.88 -32.89
N TYR A 334 10.86 -5.91 -31.63
CA TYR A 334 11.44 -7.09 -31.01
C TYR A 334 10.34 -7.87 -30.30
N LEU A 335 9.80 -8.88 -30.97
CA LEU A 335 8.71 -9.69 -30.44
C LEU A 335 9.22 -11.10 -30.10
N SER A 336 8.53 -11.80 -29.20
CA SER A 336 8.82 -13.17 -28.82
C SER A 336 8.66 -14.14 -30.01
N THR A 337 7.82 -13.76 -30.97
CA THR A 337 7.61 -14.50 -32.22
C THR A 337 8.71 -14.26 -33.26
N GLY A 338 9.56 -13.25 -33.07
CA GLY A 338 10.67 -12.92 -33.95
C GLY A 338 10.87 -11.41 -34.13
N LEU A 339 11.83 -11.07 -34.98
CA LEU A 339 12.11 -9.68 -35.37
C LEU A 339 11.16 -9.25 -36.49
N ASP A 340 10.45 -8.14 -36.33
CA ASP A 340 9.73 -7.49 -37.43
C ASP A 340 10.40 -6.14 -37.75
N VAL A 341 10.49 -5.78 -39.03
CA VAL A 341 11.14 -4.56 -39.50
C VAL A 341 10.24 -3.86 -40.51
N ASP A 342 9.94 -2.59 -40.25
CA ASP A 342 9.21 -1.72 -41.16
C ASP A 342 10.15 -0.64 -41.68
N VAL A 343 10.32 -0.60 -43.00
CA VAL A 343 11.19 0.37 -43.69
C VAL A 343 10.32 1.35 -44.45
N THR A 344 10.51 2.63 -44.22
CA THR A 344 9.84 3.69 -44.98
C THR A 344 10.85 4.35 -45.91
N LEU A 345 10.53 4.36 -47.21
CA LEU A 345 11.29 5.04 -48.25
C LEU A 345 10.79 6.49 -48.42
N PRO A 346 11.68 7.42 -48.78
CA PRO A 346 11.29 8.79 -49.10
C PRO A 346 10.40 8.83 -50.35
N ALA A 347 9.69 9.95 -50.52
CA ALA A 347 8.89 10.20 -51.71
C ALA A 347 9.76 10.12 -52.98
N SER A 348 9.30 9.37 -53.98
CA SER A 348 9.88 9.32 -55.31
C SER A 348 9.46 10.55 -56.11
N ALA A 349 10.39 11.22 -56.79
CA ALA A 349 10.00 12.12 -57.87
C ALA A 349 9.26 11.31 -58.96
N PRO A 350 8.16 11.82 -59.55
CA PRO A 350 7.45 11.13 -60.62
C PRO A 350 8.36 10.96 -61.83
N SER A 351 8.92 9.77 -61.99
CA SER A 351 9.73 9.41 -63.15
C SER A 351 8.82 8.91 -64.27
N ALA A 352 9.07 9.37 -65.50
CA ALA A 352 8.39 8.87 -66.68
C ALA A 352 8.79 7.41 -66.95
N GLY A 353 8.01 6.44 -66.46
CA GLY A 353 7.97 5.09 -67.02
C GLY A 353 8.13 3.90 -66.07
N GLU A 354 8.50 4.11 -64.80
CA GLU A 354 8.67 3.01 -63.84
C GLU A 354 7.76 3.23 -62.63
N SER A 355 6.88 2.28 -62.33
CA SER A 355 6.03 2.39 -61.14
C SER A 355 6.83 2.07 -59.89
N ASP A 356 6.48 2.67 -58.74
CA ASP A 356 7.13 2.34 -57.47
C ASP A 356 7.06 0.83 -57.16
N ALA A 357 6.01 0.15 -57.62
CA ALA A 357 5.88 -1.31 -57.51
C ALA A 357 6.96 -2.06 -58.32
N GLN A 358 7.37 -1.56 -59.48
CA GLN A 358 8.45 -2.15 -60.28
C GLN A 358 9.82 -1.96 -59.62
N ARG A 359 10.08 -0.80 -58.99
CA ARG A 359 11.31 -0.56 -58.23
C ARG A 359 11.38 -1.42 -56.97
N LEU A 360 10.27 -1.51 -56.24
CA LEU A 360 10.17 -2.38 -55.05
C LEU A 360 10.32 -3.86 -55.40
N ALA A 361 9.90 -4.28 -56.59
CA ALA A 361 10.09 -5.65 -57.07
C ALA A 361 11.56 -5.99 -57.40
N GLN A 362 12.42 -4.99 -57.63
CA GLN A 362 13.85 -5.17 -57.88
C GLN A 362 14.67 -5.36 -56.60
N LEU A 363 14.11 -5.01 -55.43
CA LEU A 363 14.72 -5.26 -54.14
C LEU A 363 14.66 -6.76 -53.78
N ASP A 364 15.80 -7.35 -53.43
CA ASP A 364 15.86 -8.72 -52.92
C ASP A 364 15.41 -8.77 -51.44
N LEU A 365 14.09 -8.58 -51.25
CA LEU A 365 13.45 -8.61 -49.94
C LEU A 365 13.57 -9.98 -49.28
N THR A 366 13.60 -11.05 -50.07
CA THR A 366 13.71 -12.42 -49.57
C THR A 366 15.12 -12.69 -49.04
N GLY A 367 16.16 -12.28 -49.78
CA GLY A 367 17.54 -12.36 -49.32
C GLY A 367 17.80 -11.50 -48.09
N LEU A 368 17.29 -10.26 -48.06
CA LEU A 368 17.41 -9.37 -46.90
C LEU A 368 16.74 -9.96 -45.65
N LYS A 369 15.50 -10.47 -45.80
CA LYS A 369 14.77 -11.16 -44.73
C LYS A 369 15.56 -12.34 -44.17
N ASN A 370 16.16 -13.16 -45.03
CA ASN A 370 16.92 -14.33 -44.63
C ASN A 370 18.25 -13.96 -43.93
N ARG A 371 18.98 -12.96 -44.44
CA ARG A 371 20.25 -12.50 -43.82
C ARG A 371 20.03 -11.95 -42.41
N LEU A 372 18.94 -11.23 -42.21
CA LEU A 372 18.57 -10.59 -40.96
C LEU A 372 17.79 -11.52 -40.00
N GLY A 373 17.29 -12.67 -40.48
CA GLY A 373 16.45 -13.56 -39.69
C GLY A 373 15.11 -12.92 -39.30
N VAL A 374 14.60 -11.99 -40.11
CA VAL A 374 13.37 -11.24 -39.83
C VAL A 374 12.16 -12.15 -40.09
N ARG A 375 11.18 -12.13 -39.18
CA ARG A 375 9.90 -12.81 -39.36
C ARG A 375 9.04 -12.07 -40.40
N ARG A 376 8.91 -10.75 -40.26
CA ARG A 376 8.19 -9.86 -41.19
C ARG A 376 9.04 -8.65 -41.56
N LEU A 377 9.24 -8.45 -42.85
CA LEU A 377 9.83 -7.22 -43.41
C LEU A 377 8.74 -6.52 -44.22
N SER A 378 8.43 -5.28 -43.88
CA SER A 378 7.52 -4.43 -44.66
C SER A 378 8.29 -3.24 -45.22
N ILE A 379 7.93 -2.84 -46.45
CA ILE A 379 8.46 -1.61 -47.06
C ILE A 379 7.27 -0.75 -47.49
N SER A 380 7.26 0.50 -47.04
CA SER A 380 6.34 1.54 -47.44
C SER A 380 7.09 2.69 -48.09
N ARG A 381 6.41 3.47 -48.93
CA ARG A 381 6.96 4.71 -49.50
C ARG A 381 6.03 5.86 -49.16
N VAL A 382 6.60 7.00 -48.80
CA VAL A 382 5.83 8.24 -48.62
C VAL A 382 5.28 8.66 -49.98
N MET A 383 3.97 8.91 -50.07
CA MET A 383 3.39 9.47 -51.29
C MET A 383 3.57 10.98 -51.31
N ASP A 384 4.03 11.51 -52.43
CA ASP A 384 4.04 12.96 -52.68
C ASP A 384 2.62 13.38 -53.08
N GLU A 385 1.86 13.99 -52.17
CA GLU A 385 0.58 14.62 -52.51
C GLU A 385 0.87 15.93 -53.24
N GLY A 386 1.20 15.82 -54.52
CA GLY A 386 1.37 16.98 -55.40
C GLY A 386 0.08 17.80 -55.46
N LEU A 387 0.01 18.91 -54.72
CA LEU A 387 -0.91 20.00 -55.02
C LEU A 387 -0.57 20.52 -56.43
N PRO A 388 -1.50 20.47 -57.41
CA PRO A 388 -1.20 20.90 -58.76
C PRO A 388 -1.07 22.42 -58.81
N GLY A 389 0.16 22.95 -58.81
CA GLY A 389 0.39 24.35 -59.17
C GLY A 389 1.59 25.10 -58.57
N ALA A 390 2.48 24.50 -57.78
CA ALA A 390 3.65 25.24 -57.27
C ALA A 390 4.88 24.98 -58.13
N ALA A 391 5.25 25.97 -58.95
CA ALA A 391 6.49 25.98 -59.70
C ALA A 391 7.71 25.94 -58.78
N ALA A 392 8.72 25.17 -59.21
CA ALA A 392 10.09 25.05 -58.71
C ALA A 392 10.55 26.11 -57.69
N THR A 393 10.61 25.71 -56.43
CA THR A 393 11.53 26.28 -55.43
C THR A 393 12.06 25.15 -54.55
N GLN A 394 13.32 25.29 -54.15
CA GLN A 394 14.16 24.34 -53.40
C GLN A 394 13.42 23.51 -52.32
N PRO A 395 13.87 22.27 -52.01
CA PRO A 395 13.22 21.46 -51.00
C PRO A 395 13.47 22.07 -49.61
N ALA A 396 12.56 22.93 -49.17
CA ALA A 396 12.39 23.27 -47.78
C ALA A 396 11.65 22.08 -47.14
N THR A 397 12.28 21.44 -46.16
CA THR A 397 11.59 20.56 -45.21
C THR A 397 10.55 21.39 -44.45
N GLU A 398 9.34 21.49 -44.97
CA GLU A 398 8.19 21.95 -44.20
C GLU A 398 7.76 20.81 -43.27
N ARG A 399 8.34 20.79 -42.06
CA ARG A 399 7.62 20.24 -40.91
C ARG A 399 6.45 21.18 -40.65
N HIS A 400 5.26 20.78 -41.09
CA HIS A 400 4.03 21.32 -40.55
C HIS A 400 3.81 20.73 -39.16
N ASP A 401 4.54 21.23 -38.18
CA ASP A 401 4.16 21.09 -36.78
C ASP A 401 2.98 22.04 -36.56
N ILE A 402 1.74 21.53 -36.70
CA ILE A 402 0.58 22.24 -36.18
C ILE A 402 0.67 22.12 -34.66
N VAL A 403 1.13 23.20 -34.02
CA VAL A 403 1.26 23.31 -32.56
C VAL A 403 -0.11 23.22 -31.88
#